data_AF-A0AAX2AL56-F1
#
_entry.id   AF-A0AAX2AL56-F1
#
_cell.length_a   1.000
_cell.length_b   1.000
_cell.length_c   1.000
_cell.angle_alpha   90.00
_cell.angle_beta   90.00
_cell.angle_gamma   90.00
#
_symmetry.space_group_name_H-M   'P 1'
#
loop_
_entity.id
_entity.type
_entity.pdbx_description
1 polymer ?
#
loop_
_entity_poly.entity_id
_entity_poly.type
_entity_poly.pdbx_seq_one_letter_code
_entity_poly.pdbx_strand_id
1 'polypeptide(L)'
;MKKTLLITTLLASSLFANEQRVDLEQFKSIEMIKKSGIYLKQAKKLDDKWFLLEGKQNGRKLNLYTDKNMLIVGRGFNLKDFKEIKFDIDTKKYKENALFKIGNGPNEYILFTDPECPYCRMLDEKLSSKAAKENFTIYTYFFPLSFHLAAVPMSKAILNQPKERRAEYSSKLMNMQLDEIIKEVDKYSNDLYKNILIALDNQRMSQLALKYVDAINKAYNLKLATNDEIKKYCASKITQTKDNVKIDNMLNSSIRNITDDFEISGTPTLYDMEGNKINNPNEIFSKHPMVNMDAIKKIEKLGKTIKLGKEGAEKLYIFSSTKCPHCVEQFKNKKFIDYLKSKYELNFVLMNTGNPNLALAELIYLHSINDMKKRAVEFEAIMNGKRIDNLPKIETLDKNAINAYMKLIDETYVNSTPVIISKDGKIIDSPNKL
;
A
#
# COMPACT_ATOMS: atom_id res chain seq x y z
N MET A 1 51.20 43.00 -23.54
CA MET A 1 51.26 41.53 -23.47
C MET A 1 49.85 41.01 -23.14
N LYS A 2 49.21 40.31 -24.08
CA LYS A 2 47.83 39.81 -23.95
C LYS A 2 47.78 38.62 -22.98
N LYS A 3 46.91 38.69 -21.96
CA LYS A 3 46.60 37.57 -21.07
C LYS A 3 45.63 36.62 -21.77
N THR A 4 46.10 35.43 -22.11
CA THR A 4 45.24 34.35 -22.63
C THR A 4 44.62 33.62 -21.45
N LEU A 5 43.30 33.76 -21.29
CA LEU A 5 42.49 33.05 -20.32
C LEU A 5 42.22 31.64 -20.86
N LEU A 6 42.82 30.61 -20.25
CA LEU A 6 42.55 29.21 -20.60
C LEU A 6 41.22 28.80 -19.95
N ILE A 7 40.16 28.76 -20.75
CA ILE A 7 38.85 28.23 -20.34
C ILE A 7 38.91 26.71 -20.53
N THR A 8 39.11 25.96 -19.44
CA THR A 8 38.90 24.51 -19.42
C THR A 8 37.41 24.21 -19.36
N THR A 9 36.80 23.98 -20.52
CA THR A 9 35.48 23.34 -20.63
C THR A 9 35.61 21.87 -20.24
N LEU A 10 35.17 21.51 -19.03
CA LEU A 10 34.78 20.14 -18.72
C LEU A 10 33.55 19.80 -19.58
N LEU A 11 33.75 19.08 -20.69
CA LEU A 11 32.65 18.32 -21.30
C LEU A 11 32.32 17.18 -20.34
N ALA A 12 31.30 17.37 -19.51
CA ALA A 12 30.59 16.25 -18.91
C ALA A 12 29.86 15.51 -20.02
N SER A 13 30.52 14.51 -20.61
CA SER A 13 29.88 13.55 -21.49
C SER A 13 28.90 12.73 -20.66
N SER A 14 27.62 13.10 -20.71
CA SER A 14 26.55 12.18 -20.33
C SER A 14 26.62 11.00 -21.28
N LEU A 15 27.21 9.90 -20.81
CA LEU A 15 27.08 8.58 -21.41
C LEU A 15 25.61 8.16 -21.30
N PHE A 16 24.78 8.62 -22.23
CA PHE A 16 23.58 7.87 -22.56
C PHE A 16 24.06 6.60 -23.25
N ALA A 17 24.05 5.49 -22.51
CA ALA A 17 24.19 4.18 -23.11
C ALA A 17 23.07 4.04 -24.15
N ASN A 18 23.42 4.20 -25.41
CA ASN A 18 22.54 3.93 -26.53
C ASN A 18 22.34 2.42 -26.54
N GLU A 19 21.27 1.95 -25.90
CA GLU A 19 20.92 0.54 -25.84
C GLU A 19 20.84 0.03 -27.29
N GLN A 20 21.83 -0.77 -27.69
CA GLN A 20 22.00 -1.19 -29.08
C GLN A 20 20.76 -1.96 -29.49
N ARG A 21 19.91 -1.35 -30.33
CA ARG A 21 18.67 -1.98 -30.82
C ARG A 21 19.03 -3.28 -31.52
N VAL A 22 18.68 -4.40 -30.90
CA VAL A 22 18.92 -5.73 -31.45
C VAL A 22 17.78 -6.05 -32.42
N ASP A 23 18.12 -6.42 -33.66
CA ASP A 23 17.13 -6.87 -34.64
C ASP A 23 16.46 -8.16 -34.15
N LEU A 24 15.12 -8.16 -34.12
CA LEU A 24 14.32 -9.29 -33.67
C LEU A 24 14.24 -10.42 -34.69
N GLU A 25 14.42 -10.14 -35.98
CA GLU A 25 14.26 -11.14 -37.05
C GLU A 25 15.22 -12.32 -36.87
N GLN A 26 16.42 -12.08 -36.36
CA GLN A 26 17.42 -13.12 -36.10
C GLN A 26 16.98 -14.15 -35.05
N PHE A 27 15.98 -13.85 -34.22
CA PHE A 27 15.44 -14.77 -33.20
C PHE A 27 14.12 -15.42 -33.63
N LYS A 28 13.37 -14.78 -34.53
CA LYS A 28 12.12 -15.36 -35.08
C LYS A 28 12.38 -16.63 -35.90
N SER A 29 13.60 -16.81 -36.42
CA SER A 29 14.03 -18.02 -37.11
C SER A 29 14.29 -19.21 -36.18
N ILE A 30 14.39 -19.00 -34.86
CA ILE A 30 14.59 -20.10 -33.90
C ILE A 30 13.36 -20.99 -33.90
N GLU A 31 13.55 -22.25 -34.32
CA GLU A 31 12.46 -23.20 -34.57
C GLU A 31 11.57 -23.40 -33.33
N MET A 32 12.17 -23.44 -32.13
CA MET A 32 11.42 -23.57 -30.88
C MET A 32 10.54 -22.35 -30.59
N ILE A 33 10.99 -21.12 -30.87
CA ILE A 33 10.18 -19.90 -30.71
C ILE A 33 9.01 -19.92 -31.70
N LYS A 34 9.29 -20.28 -32.96
CA LYS A 34 8.27 -20.39 -34.01
C LYS A 34 7.19 -21.44 -33.70
N LYS A 35 7.60 -22.63 -33.24
CA LYS A 35 6.68 -23.74 -32.92
C LYS A 35 5.88 -23.51 -31.64
N SER A 36 6.41 -22.76 -30.68
CA SER A 36 5.76 -22.53 -29.38
C SER A 36 4.71 -21.41 -29.42
N GLY A 37 4.55 -20.69 -30.53
CA GLY A 37 3.60 -19.58 -30.63
C GLY A 37 4.00 -18.39 -29.75
N ILE A 38 5.28 -18.22 -29.46
CA ILE A 38 5.80 -17.07 -28.72
C ILE A 38 5.91 -15.88 -29.67
N TYR A 39 5.23 -14.79 -29.33
CA TYR A 39 5.39 -13.50 -29.99
C TYR A 39 6.50 -12.70 -29.31
N LEU A 40 7.58 -12.38 -30.04
CA LEU A 40 8.69 -11.56 -29.51
C LEU A 40 8.34 -10.06 -29.58
N LYS A 41 8.53 -9.35 -28.47
CA LYS A 41 8.27 -7.91 -28.33
C LYS A 41 9.54 -7.09 -28.47
N GLN A 42 10.62 -7.50 -27.81
CA GLN A 42 11.90 -6.78 -27.82
C GLN A 42 13.07 -7.68 -27.43
N ALA A 43 14.29 -7.25 -27.77
CA ALA A 43 15.53 -7.95 -27.47
C ALA A 43 16.60 -6.96 -27.02
N LYS A 44 17.45 -7.38 -26.08
CA LYS A 44 18.67 -6.66 -25.72
C LYS A 44 19.86 -7.60 -25.61
N LYS A 45 21.03 -7.08 -25.95
CA LYS A 45 22.31 -7.78 -25.81
C LYS A 45 22.72 -7.77 -24.33
N LEU A 46 23.06 -8.94 -23.78
CA LEU A 46 23.58 -9.07 -22.40
C LEU A 46 25.11 -9.09 -22.40
N ASP A 47 25.69 -9.84 -23.34
CA ASP A 47 27.11 -9.87 -23.65
C ASP A 47 27.31 -10.24 -25.14
N ASP A 48 28.54 -10.55 -25.56
CA ASP A 48 28.86 -10.88 -26.94
C ASP A 48 28.11 -12.07 -27.54
N LYS A 49 27.63 -13.00 -26.71
CA LYS A 49 26.92 -14.21 -27.15
C LYS A 49 25.47 -14.22 -26.68
N TRP A 50 25.20 -13.71 -25.49
CA TRP A 50 23.91 -13.83 -24.82
C TRP A 50 22.99 -12.65 -25.07
N PHE A 51 21.72 -12.96 -25.27
CA PHE A 51 20.63 -12.01 -25.46
C PHE A 51 19.51 -12.30 -24.47
N LEU A 52 18.86 -11.24 -24.00
CA LEU A 52 17.56 -11.31 -23.35
C LEU A 52 16.49 -10.95 -24.38
N LEU A 53 15.46 -11.77 -24.48
CA LEU A 53 14.27 -11.51 -25.28
C LEU A 53 13.05 -11.41 -24.36
N GLU A 54 12.17 -10.46 -24.64
CA GLU A 54 10.84 -10.39 -24.05
C GLU A 54 9.84 -10.93 -25.06
N GLY A 55 9.14 -11.99 -24.67
CA GLY A 55 8.11 -12.63 -25.47
C GLY A 55 6.76 -12.66 -24.76
N LYS A 56 5.72 -13.00 -25.51
CA LYS A 56 4.39 -13.31 -24.99
C LYS A 56 3.87 -14.62 -25.55
N GLN A 57 3.28 -15.43 -24.67
CA GLN A 57 2.60 -16.68 -25.03
C GLN A 57 1.28 -16.74 -24.27
N ASN A 58 0.16 -16.90 -24.98
CA ASN A 58 -1.18 -16.94 -24.38
C ASN A 58 -1.46 -15.78 -23.40
N GLY A 59 -1.01 -14.57 -23.75
CA GLY A 59 -1.15 -13.37 -22.93
C GLY A 59 -0.18 -13.24 -21.75
N ARG A 60 0.64 -14.26 -21.47
CA ARG A 60 1.67 -14.22 -20.42
C ARG A 60 2.99 -13.70 -20.97
N LYS A 61 3.59 -12.75 -20.25
CA LYS A 61 4.96 -12.29 -20.49
C LYS A 61 5.95 -13.41 -20.18
N LEU A 62 6.97 -13.56 -21.02
CA LEU A 62 8.07 -14.51 -20.88
C LEU A 62 9.40 -13.80 -21.08
N ASN A 63 10.34 -14.04 -20.17
CA ASN A 63 11.73 -13.67 -20.35
C ASN A 63 12.50 -14.89 -20.87
N LEU A 64 13.23 -14.68 -21.95
CA LEU A 64 13.99 -15.72 -22.64
C LEU A 64 15.46 -15.30 -22.72
N TYR A 65 16.36 -16.22 -22.40
CA TYR A 65 17.80 -16.02 -22.51
C TYR A 65 18.33 -16.95 -23.59
N THR A 66 19.09 -16.41 -24.54
CA THR A 66 19.61 -17.25 -25.62
C THR A 66 20.97 -16.77 -26.12
N ASP A 67 21.80 -17.73 -26.50
CA ASP A 67 23.01 -17.53 -27.31
C ASP A 67 22.81 -17.99 -28.77
N LYS A 68 21.54 -18.19 -29.18
CA LYS A 68 21.06 -18.79 -30.43
C LYS A 68 21.21 -20.30 -30.55
N ASN A 69 21.99 -20.95 -29.68
CA ASN A 69 22.10 -22.42 -29.62
C ASN A 69 21.27 -23.00 -28.46
N MET A 70 21.20 -22.28 -27.34
CA MET A 70 20.43 -22.61 -26.16
C MET A 70 19.34 -21.56 -25.93
N LEU A 71 18.17 -21.99 -25.47
CA LEU A 71 17.08 -21.10 -25.05
C LEU A 71 16.67 -21.47 -23.63
N ILE A 72 16.82 -20.54 -22.70
CA ILE A 72 16.40 -20.67 -21.31
C ILE A 72 15.16 -19.80 -21.12
N VAL A 73 14.10 -20.36 -20.54
CA VAL A 73 12.90 -19.62 -20.14
C VAL A 73 12.94 -19.40 -18.64
N GLY A 74 12.81 -18.14 -18.19
CA GLY A 74 12.74 -17.85 -16.76
C GLY A 74 13.36 -16.51 -16.39
N ARG A 75 13.86 -16.43 -15.15
CA ARG A 75 14.50 -15.23 -14.60
C ARG A 75 16.01 -15.42 -14.53
N GLY A 76 16.74 -14.40 -14.91
CA GLY A 76 18.20 -14.32 -14.78
C GLY A 76 18.54 -13.25 -13.75
N PHE A 77 19.63 -13.46 -13.01
CA PHE A 77 20.07 -12.53 -11.97
C PHE A 77 21.53 -12.18 -12.19
N ASN A 78 21.88 -10.91 -12.01
CA ASN A 78 23.27 -10.49 -11.99
C ASN A 78 23.91 -10.97 -10.67
N LEU A 79 25.00 -11.73 -10.75
CA LEU A 79 25.63 -12.33 -9.57
C LEU A 79 26.38 -11.31 -8.69
N LYS A 80 26.62 -10.09 -9.16
CA LYS A 80 27.32 -9.05 -8.41
C LYS A 80 26.41 -8.33 -7.42
N ASP A 81 25.18 -8.03 -7.84
CA ASP A 81 24.22 -7.24 -7.07
C ASP A 81 22.90 -7.98 -6.79
N PHE A 82 22.78 -9.24 -7.24
CA PHE A 82 21.61 -10.11 -7.11
C PHE A 82 20.34 -9.54 -7.73
N LYS A 83 20.44 -8.52 -8.61
CA LYS A 83 19.28 -7.93 -9.29
C LYS A 83 18.84 -8.79 -10.45
N GLU A 84 17.53 -8.89 -10.65
CA GLU A 84 16.96 -9.55 -11.81
C GLU A 84 17.32 -8.78 -13.10
N ILE A 85 17.78 -9.51 -14.10
CA ILE A 85 18.04 -9.01 -15.44
C ILE A 85 16.69 -8.98 -16.16
N LYS A 86 16.15 -7.78 -16.36
CA LYS A 86 14.88 -7.56 -17.04
C LYS A 86 14.97 -6.35 -17.96
N PHE A 87 13.96 -6.15 -18.79
CA PHE A 87 13.81 -4.88 -19.50
C PHE A 87 13.31 -3.79 -18.55
N ASP A 88 13.82 -2.58 -18.76
CA ASP A 88 13.36 -1.43 -18.02
C ASP A 88 11.93 -1.10 -18.44
N ILE A 89 11.11 -0.77 -17.44
CA ILE A 89 9.75 -0.30 -17.69
C ILE A 89 9.81 1.22 -17.71
N ASP A 90 9.33 1.83 -18.80
CA ASP A 90 9.12 3.29 -18.82
C ASP A 90 7.97 3.65 -17.87
N THR A 91 8.29 3.89 -16.60
CA THR A 91 7.33 4.25 -15.56
C THR A 91 6.79 5.67 -15.71
N LYS A 92 7.45 6.53 -16.49
CA LYS A 92 7.02 7.93 -16.72
C LYS A 92 5.65 7.98 -17.38
N LYS A 93 5.41 7.15 -18.40
CA LYS A 93 4.09 7.08 -19.05
C LYS A 93 2.99 6.66 -18.08
N TYR A 94 3.31 5.85 -17.07
CA TYR A 94 2.33 5.42 -16.07
C TYR A 94 2.06 6.49 -15.01
N LYS A 95 3.04 7.37 -14.74
CA LYS A 95 2.83 8.56 -13.92
C LYS A 95 1.89 9.57 -14.58
N GLU A 96 2.04 9.77 -15.89
CA GLU A 96 1.24 10.72 -16.67
C GLU A 96 -0.19 10.21 -16.93
N ASN A 97 -0.32 8.92 -17.26
CA ASN A 97 -1.59 8.31 -17.68
C ASN A 97 -2.40 7.65 -16.55
N ALA A 98 -1.97 7.81 -15.28
CA ALA A 98 -2.68 7.23 -14.14
C ALA A 98 -4.15 7.64 -14.14
N LEU A 99 -5.03 6.67 -13.83
CA LEU A 99 -6.48 6.91 -13.80
C LEU A 99 -6.82 7.97 -12.75
N PHE A 100 -6.10 7.96 -11.63
CA PHE A 100 -6.04 8.99 -10.60
C PHE A 100 -4.81 8.79 -9.71
N LYS A 101 -4.57 9.73 -8.80
CA LYS A 101 -3.49 9.66 -7.81
C LYS A 101 -4.05 9.66 -6.38
N ILE A 102 -3.35 9.01 -5.45
CA ILE A 102 -3.58 9.13 -4.01
C ILE A 102 -2.35 9.78 -3.38
N GLY A 103 -2.55 10.88 -2.66
CA GLY A 103 -1.47 11.63 -2.03
C GLY A 103 -0.63 12.48 -2.98
N ASN A 104 0.32 13.21 -2.41
CA ASN A 104 1.29 14.07 -3.10
C ASN A 104 2.67 14.00 -2.42
N GLY A 105 2.95 12.91 -1.69
CA GLY A 105 4.20 12.73 -0.99
C GLY A 105 5.37 12.31 -1.89
N PRO A 106 6.60 12.36 -1.36
CA PRO A 106 7.82 12.16 -2.14
C PRO A 106 8.06 10.70 -2.58
N ASN A 107 7.43 9.72 -1.92
CA ASN A 107 7.64 8.31 -2.23
C ASN A 107 6.60 7.84 -3.24
N GLU A 108 7.03 7.57 -4.47
CA GLU A 108 6.15 7.30 -5.62
C GLU A 108 5.99 5.80 -5.90
N TYR A 109 4.77 5.34 -6.16
CA TYR A 109 4.48 3.94 -6.50
C TYR A 109 3.33 3.81 -7.51
N ILE A 110 3.32 2.74 -8.30
CA ILE A 110 2.22 2.38 -9.20
C ILE A 110 1.38 1.28 -8.55
N LEU A 111 0.07 1.51 -8.41
CA LEU A 111 -0.88 0.58 -7.78
C LEU A 111 -1.86 0.02 -8.81
N PHE A 112 -1.94 -1.31 -8.88
CA PHE A 112 -3.00 -2.05 -9.55
C PHE A 112 -4.01 -2.53 -8.51
N THR A 113 -5.25 -2.06 -8.62
CA THR A 113 -6.29 -2.28 -7.63
C THR A 113 -7.59 -2.76 -8.25
N ASP A 114 -8.38 -3.47 -7.45
CA ASP A 114 -9.73 -3.88 -7.77
C ASP A 114 -10.67 -3.26 -6.71
N PRO A 115 -11.64 -2.42 -7.10
CA PRO A 115 -12.50 -1.71 -6.16
C PRO A 115 -13.44 -2.60 -5.34
N GLU A 116 -13.66 -3.86 -5.73
CA GLU A 116 -14.44 -4.82 -4.95
C GLU A 116 -13.56 -5.70 -4.04
N CYS A 117 -12.24 -5.73 -4.27
CA CYS A 117 -11.33 -6.61 -3.56
C CYS A 117 -11.15 -6.20 -2.08
N PRO A 118 -11.42 -7.10 -1.10
CA PRO A 118 -11.26 -6.78 0.32
C PRO A 118 -9.84 -6.36 0.71
N TYR A 119 -8.81 -6.97 0.13
CA TYR A 119 -7.41 -6.60 0.40
C TYR A 119 -7.04 -5.23 -0.21
N CYS A 120 -7.65 -4.86 -1.34
CA CYS A 120 -7.49 -3.53 -1.91
C CYS A 120 -8.11 -2.47 -1.00
N ARG A 121 -9.31 -2.74 -0.45
CA ARG A 121 -9.95 -1.86 0.54
C ARG A 121 -9.06 -1.64 1.77
N MET A 122 -8.49 -2.71 2.34
CA MET A 122 -7.60 -2.58 3.50
C MET A 122 -6.37 -1.72 3.21
N LEU A 123 -5.82 -1.80 1.99
CA LEU A 123 -4.70 -0.95 1.58
C LEU A 123 -5.16 0.50 1.36
N ASP A 124 -6.31 0.71 0.71
CA ASP A 124 -6.90 2.01 0.47
C ASP A 124 -7.21 2.76 1.77
N GLU A 125 -7.74 2.08 2.80
CA GLU A 125 -7.97 2.67 4.13
C GLU A 125 -6.69 3.27 4.72
N LYS A 126 -5.55 2.57 4.59
CA LYS A 126 -4.25 3.08 5.05
C LYS A 126 -3.74 4.24 4.19
N LEU A 127 -3.80 4.08 2.87
CA LEU A 127 -3.36 5.09 1.89
C LEU A 127 -4.22 6.37 1.93
N SER A 128 -5.46 6.27 2.38
CA SER A 128 -6.41 7.38 2.49
C SER A 128 -6.14 8.28 3.69
N SER A 129 -5.33 7.83 4.65
CA SER A 129 -4.91 8.64 5.79
C SER A 129 -4.09 9.86 5.36
N LYS A 130 -4.17 10.94 6.15
CA LYS A 130 -3.41 12.18 5.88
C LYS A 130 -1.91 11.91 5.86
N ALA A 131 -1.40 11.18 6.85
CA ALA A 131 0.01 10.84 6.93
C ALA A 131 0.48 10.02 5.70
N ALA A 132 -0.35 9.12 5.15
CA ALA A 132 0.01 8.39 3.94
C ALA A 132 0.02 9.33 2.73
N LYS A 133 -0.98 10.21 2.61
CA LYS A 133 -1.08 11.17 1.51
C LYS A 133 0.06 12.18 1.48
N GLU A 134 0.65 12.51 2.62
CA GLU A 134 1.82 13.38 2.73
C GLU A 134 3.14 12.62 2.46
N ASN A 135 3.17 11.30 2.69
CA ASN A 135 4.38 10.48 2.52
C ASN A 135 4.48 9.82 1.14
N PHE A 136 3.34 9.55 0.49
CA PHE A 136 3.27 8.80 -0.75
C PHE A 136 2.54 9.55 -1.87
N THR A 137 2.94 9.26 -3.11
CA THR A 137 2.15 9.51 -4.31
C THR A 137 1.90 8.17 -5.01
N ILE A 138 0.65 7.72 -5.02
CA ILE A 138 0.26 6.43 -5.62
C ILE A 138 -0.45 6.67 -6.94
N TYR A 139 0.10 6.11 -8.03
CA TYR A 139 -0.45 6.15 -9.37
C TYR A 139 -1.36 4.95 -9.60
N THR A 140 -2.68 5.17 -9.60
CA THR A 140 -3.65 4.07 -9.51
C THR A 140 -4.21 3.66 -10.87
N TYR A 141 -4.31 2.35 -11.06
CA TYR A 141 -4.86 1.66 -12.22
C TYR A 141 -5.81 0.56 -11.77
N PHE A 142 -6.91 0.37 -12.50
CA PHE A 142 -7.86 -0.70 -12.23
C PHE A 142 -7.43 -2.01 -12.90
N PHE A 143 -7.53 -3.09 -12.14
CA PHE A 143 -7.35 -4.48 -12.60
C PHE A 143 -8.49 -5.33 -12.02
N PRO A 144 -9.73 -5.19 -12.52
CA PRO A 144 -10.88 -5.92 -12.00
C PRO A 144 -10.73 -7.42 -12.24
N LEU A 145 -10.84 -8.21 -11.17
CA LEU A 145 -10.72 -9.67 -11.22
C LEU A 145 -12.03 -10.30 -11.67
N SER A 146 -11.97 -11.38 -12.46
CA SER A 146 -13.14 -11.98 -13.10
C SER A 146 -14.18 -12.55 -12.13
N PHE A 147 -13.80 -12.81 -10.87
CA PHE A 147 -14.67 -13.31 -9.81
C PHE A 147 -15.22 -12.21 -8.89
N HIS A 148 -14.97 -10.94 -9.21
CA HIS A 148 -15.57 -9.78 -8.58
C HIS A 148 -16.55 -9.13 -9.58
N LEU A 149 -17.82 -9.55 -9.52
CA LEU A 149 -18.79 -9.23 -10.57
C LEU A 149 -19.18 -7.74 -10.60
N ALA A 150 -18.96 -6.99 -9.49
CA ALA A 150 -19.17 -5.55 -9.41
C ALA A 150 -17.90 -4.72 -9.64
N ALA A 151 -16.70 -5.33 -9.71
CA ALA A 151 -15.45 -4.60 -9.90
C ALA A 151 -15.42 -3.75 -11.19
N VAL A 152 -15.92 -4.29 -12.30
CA VAL A 152 -16.01 -3.57 -13.58
C VAL A 152 -16.94 -2.35 -13.48
N PRO A 153 -18.23 -2.48 -13.08
CA PRO A 153 -19.10 -1.31 -12.98
C PRO A 153 -18.67 -0.32 -11.90
N MET A 154 -18.06 -0.76 -10.80
CA MET A 154 -17.41 0.16 -9.85
C MET A 154 -16.29 0.95 -10.51
N SER A 155 -15.40 0.30 -11.27
CA SER A 155 -14.33 0.96 -12.03
C SER A 155 -14.90 1.99 -13.01
N LYS A 156 -15.97 1.64 -13.74
CA LYS A 156 -16.66 2.56 -14.66
C LYS A 156 -17.28 3.74 -13.94
N ALA A 157 -17.94 3.52 -12.80
CA ALA A 157 -18.52 4.56 -11.98
C ALA A 157 -17.45 5.56 -11.49
N ILE A 158 -16.29 5.07 -11.08
CA ILE A 158 -15.15 5.90 -10.68
C ILE A 158 -14.61 6.68 -11.88
N LEU A 159 -14.41 6.03 -13.03
CA LEU A 159 -13.92 6.70 -14.24
C LEU A 159 -14.88 7.77 -14.77
N ASN A 160 -16.18 7.64 -14.50
CA ASN A 160 -17.18 8.66 -14.83
C ASN A 160 -17.06 9.92 -13.96
N GLN A 161 -16.35 9.87 -12.83
CA GLN A 161 -16.09 11.07 -12.03
C GLN A 161 -14.99 11.94 -12.66
N PRO A 162 -15.02 13.26 -12.42
CA PRO A 162 -13.87 14.14 -12.66
C PRO A 162 -12.60 13.56 -12.04
N LYS A 163 -11.45 13.67 -12.72
CA LYS A 163 -10.21 12.96 -12.38
C LYS A 163 -9.78 13.20 -10.93
N GLU A 164 -9.95 14.42 -10.45
CA GLU A 164 -9.65 14.90 -9.10
C GLU A 164 -10.54 14.29 -8.00
N ARG A 165 -11.76 13.82 -8.34
CA ARG A 165 -12.69 13.20 -7.39
C ARG A 165 -12.59 11.67 -7.35
N ARG A 166 -11.86 11.07 -8.28
CA ARG A 166 -11.81 9.60 -8.44
C ARG A 166 -11.24 8.89 -7.23
N ALA A 167 -10.20 9.43 -6.59
CA ALA A 167 -9.59 8.82 -5.41
C ALA A 167 -10.59 8.75 -4.24
N GLU A 168 -11.24 9.86 -3.93
CA GLU A 168 -12.26 9.94 -2.88
C GLU A 168 -13.46 9.04 -3.18
N TYR A 169 -13.96 9.07 -4.42
CA TYR A 169 -15.10 8.25 -4.82
C TYR A 169 -14.76 6.75 -4.84
N SER A 170 -13.53 6.38 -5.23
CA SER A 170 -13.02 5.01 -5.13
C SER A 170 -13.05 4.52 -3.69
N SER A 171 -12.48 5.30 -2.76
CA SER A 171 -12.47 4.96 -1.33
C SER A 171 -13.90 4.84 -0.78
N LYS A 172 -14.80 5.77 -1.16
CA LYS A 172 -16.23 5.70 -0.80
C LYS A 172 -16.87 4.37 -1.25
N LEU A 173 -16.71 4.00 -2.53
CA LEU A 173 -17.29 2.77 -3.07
C LEU A 173 -16.71 1.50 -2.42
N MET A 174 -15.39 1.45 -2.22
CA MET A 174 -14.74 0.30 -1.58
C MET A 174 -15.27 0.04 -0.16
N ASN A 175 -15.73 1.08 0.53
CA ASN A 175 -16.26 1.00 1.90
C ASN A 175 -17.78 0.72 1.98
N MET A 176 -18.49 0.69 0.86
CA MET A 176 -19.93 0.40 0.83
C MET A 176 -20.24 -1.10 0.95
N GLN A 177 -21.46 -1.42 1.39
CA GLN A 177 -21.99 -2.78 1.30
C GLN A 177 -22.41 -3.12 -0.13
N LEU A 178 -22.40 -4.40 -0.49
CA LEU A 178 -22.66 -4.84 -1.87
C LEU A 178 -24.03 -4.38 -2.41
N ASP A 179 -25.07 -4.38 -1.58
CA ASP A 179 -26.39 -3.89 -1.97
C ASP A 179 -26.43 -2.38 -2.23
N GLU A 180 -25.61 -1.60 -1.52
CA GLU A 180 -25.44 -0.17 -1.76
C GLU A 180 -24.64 0.09 -3.04
N ILE A 181 -23.57 -0.69 -3.25
CA ILE A 181 -22.75 -0.66 -4.47
C ILE A 181 -23.62 -0.90 -5.70
N ILE A 182 -24.47 -1.93 -5.66
CA ILE A 182 -25.38 -2.27 -6.78
C ILE A 182 -26.26 -1.09 -7.17
N LYS A 183 -26.81 -0.34 -6.19
CA LYS A 183 -27.62 0.86 -6.46
C LYS A 183 -26.78 1.97 -7.08
N GLU A 184 -25.63 2.24 -6.48
CA GLU A 184 -24.75 3.35 -6.86
C GLU A 184 -24.20 3.16 -8.29
N VAL A 185 -23.93 1.91 -8.67
CA VAL A 185 -23.31 1.56 -9.96
C VAL A 185 -24.31 1.06 -11.01
N ASP A 186 -25.61 0.96 -10.70
CA ASP A 186 -26.66 0.37 -11.57
C ASP A 186 -26.62 0.87 -13.02
N LYS A 187 -26.43 2.18 -13.20
CA LYS A 187 -26.31 2.82 -14.52
C LYS A 187 -25.08 2.40 -15.34
N TYR A 188 -24.11 1.75 -14.72
CA TYR A 188 -22.89 1.18 -15.35
C TYR A 188 -22.87 -0.34 -15.28
N SER A 189 -23.90 -0.98 -14.70
CA SER A 189 -23.93 -2.39 -14.30
C SER A 189 -24.28 -3.38 -15.41
N ASN A 190 -24.20 -2.99 -16.69
CA ASN A 190 -24.45 -3.93 -17.78
C ASN A 190 -23.55 -5.18 -17.64
N ASP A 191 -22.27 -4.98 -17.31
CA ASP A 191 -21.33 -6.08 -17.08
C ASP A 191 -21.67 -6.90 -15.83
N LEU A 192 -22.17 -6.29 -14.75
CA LEU A 192 -22.61 -7.02 -13.57
C LEU A 192 -23.70 -8.02 -13.93
N TYR A 193 -24.73 -7.58 -14.64
CA TYR A 193 -25.85 -8.45 -15.02
C TYR A 193 -25.44 -9.52 -16.03
N LYS A 194 -24.58 -9.19 -17.01
CA LYS A 194 -23.99 -10.19 -17.93
C LYS A 194 -23.16 -11.23 -17.16
N ASN A 195 -22.34 -10.77 -16.20
CA ASN A 195 -21.48 -11.64 -15.40
C ASN A 195 -22.29 -12.54 -14.46
N ILE A 196 -23.40 -12.05 -13.90
CA ILE A 196 -24.33 -12.88 -13.12
C ILE A 196 -24.92 -13.99 -14.01
N LEU A 197 -25.37 -13.68 -15.22
CA LEU A 197 -25.90 -14.69 -16.16
C LEU A 197 -24.84 -15.77 -16.47
N ILE A 198 -23.61 -15.35 -16.80
CA ILE A 198 -22.49 -16.27 -17.07
C ILE A 198 -22.17 -17.13 -15.84
N ALA A 199 -22.18 -16.53 -14.65
CA ALA A 199 -21.88 -17.23 -13.41
C ALA A 199 -23.00 -18.20 -12.99
N LEU A 200 -24.26 -17.89 -13.28
CA LEU A 200 -25.41 -18.78 -13.05
C LEU A 200 -25.33 -20.05 -13.92
N ASP A 201 -24.96 -19.89 -15.18
CA ASP A 201 -24.85 -21.01 -16.12
C ASP A 201 -23.57 -21.85 -15.88
N ASN A 202 -22.65 -21.37 -15.03
CA ASN A 202 -21.46 -22.09 -14.62
C ASN A 202 -21.65 -22.75 -13.25
N GLN A 203 -21.70 -24.07 -13.21
CA GLN A 203 -21.92 -24.85 -11.98
C GLN A 203 -20.98 -24.46 -10.82
N ARG A 204 -19.72 -24.10 -11.12
CA ARG A 204 -18.71 -23.72 -10.12
C ARG A 204 -18.89 -22.30 -9.58
N MET A 205 -19.57 -21.42 -10.31
CA MET A 205 -19.75 -20.00 -9.98
C MET A 205 -21.19 -19.67 -9.57
N SER A 206 -22.10 -20.65 -9.62
CA SER A 206 -23.51 -20.49 -9.26
C SER A 206 -23.72 -19.87 -7.87
N GLN A 207 -22.98 -20.31 -6.85
CA GLN A 207 -23.05 -19.75 -5.50
C GLN A 207 -22.57 -18.29 -5.43
N LEU A 208 -21.55 -17.93 -6.21
CA LEU A 208 -21.12 -16.54 -6.32
C LEU A 208 -22.25 -15.71 -6.93
N ALA A 209 -22.88 -16.19 -8.01
CA ALA A 209 -23.98 -15.47 -8.65
C ALA A 209 -25.15 -15.24 -7.68
N LEU A 210 -25.53 -16.27 -6.91
CA LEU A 210 -26.61 -16.18 -5.92
C LEU A 210 -26.32 -15.12 -4.84
N LYS A 211 -25.07 -14.97 -4.40
CA LYS A 211 -24.69 -13.87 -3.48
C LYS A 211 -25.00 -12.48 -4.05
N TYR A 212 -24.76 -12.25 -5.35
CA TYR A 212 -25.12 -10.98 -5.98
C TYR A 212 -26.63 -10.84 -6.16
N VAL A 213 -27.35 -11.95 -6.44
CA VAL A 213 -28.82 -11.95 -6.49
C VAL A 213 -29.42 -11.57 -5.14
N ASP A 214 -28.89 -12.08 -4.03
CA ASP A 214 -29.31 -11.69 -2.68
C ASP A 214 -29.10 -10.20 -2.43
N ALA A 215 -27.95 -9.67 -2.86
CA ALA A 215 -27.66 -8.24 -2.75
C ALA A 215 -28.58 -7.39 -3.66
N ILE A 216 -28.94 -7.88 -4.86
CA ILE A 216 -29.94 -7.25 -5.73
C ILE A 216 -31.33 -7.25 -5.07
N ASN A 217 -31.74 -8.38 -4.51
CA ASN A 217 -33.01 -8.53 -3.79
C ASN A 217 -33.09 -7.53 -2.64
N LYS A 218 -32.02 -7.42 -1.84
CA LYS A 218 -31.93 -6.44 -0.76
C LYS A 218 -31.91 -4.99 -1.28
N ALA A 219 -31.15 -4.73 -2.35
CA ALA A 219 -31.05 -3.39 -2.92
C ALA A 219 -32.42 -2.88 -3.40
N TYR A 220 -33.15 -3.68 -4.18
CA TYR A 220 -34.38 -3.25 -4.84
C TYR A 220 -35.66 -3.75 -4.18
N ASN A 221 -35.56 -4.35 -2.99
CA ASN A 221 -36.68 -4.97 -2.28
C ASN A 221 -37.43 -5.98 -3.16
N LEU A 222 -36.66 -6.86 -3.83
CA LEU A 222 -37.16 -7.91 -4.72
C LEU A 222 -37.09 -9.29 -4.05
N LYS A 223 -37.71 -10.28 -4.68
CA LYS A 223 -37.71 -11.69 -4.26
C LYS A 223 -37.46 -12.62 -5.45
N LEU A 224 -36.38 -12.38 -6.18
CA LEU A 224 -35.96 -13.27 -7.27
C LEU A 224 -35.50 -14.60 -6.64
N ALA A 225 -36.23 -15.69 -6.91
CA ALA A 225 -36.01 -16.98 -6.26
C ALA A 225 -35.64 -18.10 -7.24
N THR A 226 -36.05 -17.98 -8.51
CA THR A 226 -35.81 -18.97 -9.55
C THR A 226 -34.81 -18.46 -10.59
N ASN A 227 -34.10 -19.38 -11.25
CA ASN A 227 -33.19 -19.05 -12.34
C ASN A 227 -33.89 -18.27 -13.47
N ASP A 228 -35.14 -18.59 -13.78
CA ASP A 228 -35.90 -17.89 -14.82
C ASP A 228 -36.23 -16.44 -14.44
N GLU A 229 -36.61 -16.19 -13.18
CA GLU A 229 -36.82 -14.83 -12.68
C GLU A 229 -35.53 -14.01 -12.72
N ILE A 230 -34.42 -14.61 -12.26
CA ILE A 230 -33.11 -13.95 -12.27
C ILE A 230 -32.68 -13.63 -13.70
N LYS A 231 -32.83 -14.58 -14.63
CA LYS A 231 -32.49 -14.40 -16.05
C LYS A 231 -33.31 -13.29 -16.69
N LYS A 232 -34.63 -13.28 -16.48
CA LYS A 232 -35.53 -12.22 -16.98
C LYS A 232 -35.15 -10.86 -16.41
N TYR A 233 -34.88 -10.78 -15.11
CA TYR A 233 -34.47 -9.54 -14.47
C TYR A 233 -33.15 -9.00 -15.05
N CYS A 234 -32.11 -9.84 -15.09
CA CYS A 234 -30.81 -9.44 -15.65
C CYS A 234 -30.92 -9.02 -17.11
N ALA A 235 -31.66 -9.77 -17.94
CA ALA A 235 -31.90 -9.41 -19.34
C ALA A 235 -32.59 -8.04 -19.48
N SER A 236 -33.59 -7.75 -18.63
CA SER A 236 -34.27 -6.45 -18.64
C SER A 236 -33.34 -5.29 -18.26
N LYS A 237 -32.42 -5.50 -17.32
CA LYS A 237 -31.44 -4.49 -16.92
C LYS A 237 -30.39 -4.24 -18.01
N ILE A 238 -29.94 -5.31 -18.68
CA ILE A 238 -29.01 -5.24 -19.81
C ILE A 238 -29.59 -4.39 -20.94
N THR A 239 -30.88 -4.56 -21.28
CA THR A 239 -31.52 -3.78 -22.37
C THR A 239 -31.78 -2.32 -22.00
N GLN A 240 -31.99 -2.02 -20.72
CA GLN A 240 -32.23 -0.66 -20.22
C GLN A 240 -30.92 0.16 -20.06
N THR A 241 -29.78 -0.52 -19.88
CA THR A 241 -28.50 0.15 -19.65
C THR A 241 -27.82 0.48 -20.97
N LYS A 242 -27.45 1.76 -21.19
CA LYS A 242 -26.66 2.17 -22.35
C LYS A 242 -25.17 2.10 -22.04
N ASP A 243 -24.42 1.42 -22.89
CA ASP A 243 -22.96 1.36 -22.77
C ASP A 243 -22.33 2.75 -22.95
N ASN A 244 -21.39 3.10 -22.07
CA ASN A 244 -20.60 4.31 -22.20
C ASN A 244 -19.28 3.96 -22.90
N VAL A 245 -19.34 3.90 -24.23
CA VAL A 245 -18.21 3.50 -25.10
C VAL A 245 -16.91 4.22 -24.75
N LYS A 246 -16.98 5.50 -24.35
CA LYS A 246 -15.79 6.27 -23.94
C LYS A 246 -15.16 5.69 -22.68
N ILE A 247 -15.95 5.42 -21.64
CA ILE A 247 -15.45 4.86 -20.37
C ILE A 247 -14.97 3.42 -20.58
N ASP A 248 -15.68 2.64 -21.38
CA ASP A 248 -15.31 1.27 -21.70
C ASP A 248 -13.95 1.22 -22.39
N ASN A 249 -13.75 2.09 -23.39
CA ASN A 249 -12.46 2.23 -24.07
C ASN A 249 -11.37 2.70 -23.11
N MET A 250 -11.65 3.63 -22.20
CA MET A 250 -10.69 4.06 -21.19
C MET A 250 -10.26 2.91 -20.25
N LEU A 251 -11.22 2.13 -19.75
CA LEU A 251 -10.93 0.99 -18.85
C LEU A 251 -10.16 -0.11 -19.60
N ASN A 252 -10.64 -0.51 -20.78
CA ASN A 252 -10.04 -1.59 -21.57
C ASN A 252 -8.63 -1.24 -22.06
N SER A 253 -8.42 0.00 -22.52
CA SER A 253 -7.08 0.46 -22.92
C SER A 253 -6.13 0.54 -21.72
N SER A 254 -6.61 1.02 -20.56
CA SER A 254 -5.84 1.02 -19.32
C SER A 254 -5.39 -0.39 -18.93
N ILE A 255 -6.30 -1.37 -18.92
CA ILE A 255 -6.00 -2.77 -18.57
C ILE A 255 -5.00 -3.39 -19.56
N ARG A 256 -5.17 -3.13 -20.86
CA ARG A 256 -4.23 -3.61 -21.89
C ARG A 256 -2.83 -3.03 -21.67
N ASN A 257 -2.75 -1.72 -21.48
CA ASN A 257 -1.48 -1.02 -21.30
C ASN A 257 -0.71 -1.50 -20.06
N ILE A 258 -1.38 -1.84 -18.96
CA ILE A 258 -0.71 -2.30 -17.74
C ILE A 258 -0.27 -3.77 -17.84
N THR A 259 -1.06 -4.62 -18.50
CA THR A 259 -0.73 -6.05 -18.67
C THR A 259 0.37 -6.30 -19.72
N ASP A 260 0.67 -5.30 -20.54
CA ASP A 260 1.76 -5.36 -21.51
C ASP A 260 3.16 -5.28 -20.90
N ASP A 261 3.30 -4.56 -19.77
CA ASP A 261 4.60 -4.29 -19.16
C ASP A 261 4.74 -4.86 -17.75
N PHE A 262 3.63 -5.00 -17.00
CA PHE A 262 3.63 -5.46 -15.61
C PHE A 262 3.09 -6.89 -15.46
N GLU A 263 3.71 -7.66 -14.58
CA GLU A 263 3.24 -8.97 -14.16
C GLU A 263 2.24 -8.83 -12.99
N ILE A 264 0.95 -8.74 -13.35
CA ILE A 264 -0.16 -8.60 -12.40
C ILE A 264 -0.86 -9.95 -12.27
N SER A 265 -0.63 -10.63 -11.14
CA SER A 265 -1.21 -11.93 -10.83
C SER A 265 -2.40 -11.85 -9.86
N GLY A 266 -2.69 -10.66 -9.35
CA GLY A 266 -3.73 -10.39 -8.35
C GLY A 266 -3.71 -8.93 -7.90
N THR A 267 -4.59 -8.59 -6.96
CA THR A 267 -4.72 -7.23 -6.42
C THR A 267 -4.82 -7.24 -4.89
N PRO A 268 -4.28 -6.23 -4.19
CA PRO A 268 -3.50 -5.12 -4.74
C PRO A 268 -2.10 -5.58 -5.16
N THR A 269 -1.59 -5.01 -6.26
CA THR A 269 -0.19 -5.17 -6.68
C THR A 269 0.46 -3.80 -6.78
N LEU A 270 1.64 -3.63 -6.20
CA LEU A 270 2.42 -2.39 -6.23
C LEU A 270 3.74 -2.59 -6.99
N TYR A 271 4.18 -1.54 -7.67
CA TYR A 271 5.51 -1.43 -8.26
C TYR A 271 6.15 -0.11 -7.84
N ASP A 272 7.47 -0.11 -7.64
CA ASP A 272 8.25 1.13 -7.51
C ASP A 272 8.45 1.81 -8.88
N MET A 273 9.06 3.00 -8.88
CA MET A 273 9.27 3.77 -10.10
C MET A 273 10.41 3.23 -10.97
N GLU A 274 11.18 2.26 -10.48
CA GLU A 274 12.15 1.46 -11.23
C GLU A 274 11.50 0.20 -11.88
N GLY A 275 10.18 0.01 -11.70
CA GLY A 275 9.44 -1.12 -12.26
C GLY A 275 9.71 -2.45 -11.55
N ASN A 276 10.14 -2.43 -10.29
CA ASN A 276 10.22 -3.61 -9.42
C ASN A 276 8.90 -3.82 -8.68
N LYS A 277 8.44 -5.07 -8.66
CA LYS A 277 7.25 -5.47 -7.91
C LYS A 277 7.54 -5.41 -6.42
N ILE A 278 6.66 -4.77 -5.67
CA ILE A 278 6.66 -4.81 -4.20
C ILE A 278 5.91 -6.08 -3.77
N ASN A 279 6.64 -7.05 -3.21
CA ASN A 279 6.12 -8.39 -2.88
C ASN A 279 4.94 -8.33 -1.90
N ASN A 280 5.07 -7.50 -0.86
CA ASN A 280 3.99 -7.21 0.07
C ASN A 280 3.66 -5.71 -0.01
N PRO A 281 2.47 -5.33 -0.51
CA PRO A 281 2.00 -3.95 -0.53
C PRO A 281 2.21 -3.15 0.76
N ASN A 282 2.18 -3.80 1.93
CA ASN A 282 2.39 -3.11 3.22
C ASN A 282 3.85 -2.75 3.51
N GLU A 283 4.81 -3.28 2.75
CA GLU A 283 6.25 -3.04 2.95
C GLU A 283 6.62 -1.56 2.75
N ILE A 284 5.87 -0.82 1.93
CA ILE A 284 6.09 0.62 1.71
C ILE A 284 5.97 1.42 3.01
N PHE A 285 5.08 0.99 3.92
CA PHE A 285 4.89 1.64 5.23
C PHE A 285 6.03 1.34 6.20
N SER A 286 6.70 0.19 6.04
CA SER A 286 7.89 -0.15 6.82
C SER A 286 9.13 0.58 6.31
N LYS A 287 9.26 0.74 4.98
CA LYS A 287 10.36 1.48 4.34
C LYS A 287 10.28 2.98 4.58
N HIS A 288 9.06 3.50 4.62
CA HIS A 288 8.79 4.91 4.85
C HIS A 288 7.81 5.02 6.03
N PRO A 289 8.32 4.92 7.27
CA PRO A 289 7.50 5.06 8.46
C PRO A 289 6.69 6.34 8.41
N MET A 290 5.41 6.21 8.70
CA MET A 290 4.48 7.32 8.79
C MET A 290 4.25 7.66 10.25
N VAL A 291 4.04 8.95 10.54
CA VAL A 291 3.66 9.41 11.86
C VAL A 291 2.37 10.21 11.74
N ASN A 292 1.33 9.77 12.43
CA ASN A 292 0.09 10.54 12.52
C ASN A 292 0.10 11.43 13.76
N MET A 293 0.54 12.68 13.57
CA MET A 293 0.63 13.66 14.65
C MET A 293 -0.73 14.05 15.24
N ASP A 294 -1.83 13.91 14.49
CA ASP A 294 -3.17 14.22 15.00
C ASP A 294 -3.62 13.17 16.02
N ALA A 295 -3.31 11.89 15.78
CA ALA A 295 -3.53 10.82 16.75
C ALA A 295 -2.66 10.99 18.01
N ILE A 296 -1.37 11.34 17.85
CA ILE A 296 -0.46 11.61 18.97
C ILE A 296 -0.98 12.77 19.84
N LYS A 297 -1.38 13.88 19.21
CA LYS A 297 -1.96 15.04 19.92
C LYS A 297 -3.29 14.68 20.60
N LYS A 298 -4.08 13.76 20.04
CA LYS A 298 -5.30 13.26 20.67
C LYS A 298 -4.99 12.45 21.94
N ILE A 299 -3.97 11.57 21.91
CA ILE A 299 -3.49 10.85 23.09
C ILE A 299 -3.04 11.83 24.19
N GLU A 300 -2.30 12.87 23.82
CA GLU A 300 -1.89 13.92 24.76
C GLU A 300 -3.09 14.66 25.38
N LYS A 301 -4.04 15.11 24.55
CA LYS A 301 -5.27 15.81 25.02
C LYS A 301 -6.12 14.97 25.97
N LEU A 302 -6.09 13.64 25.81
CA LEU A 302 -6.77 12.70 26.71
C LEU A 302 -6.02 12.48 28.04
N GLY A 303 -4.88 13.16 28.27
CA GLY A 303 -4.07 13.01 29.47
C GLY A 303 -3.41 11.63 29.57
N LYS A 304 -3.16 10.97 28.43
CA LYS A 304 -2.60 9.61 28.36
C LYS A 304 -1.09 9.57 28.10
N THR A 305 -0.45 10.73 27.99
CA THR A 305 1.02 10.85 28.01
C THR A 305 1.54 10.98 29.44
N ILE A 306 2.80 10.57 29.66
CA ILE A 306 3.53 10.83 30.90
C ILE A 306 4.57 11.92 30.61
N LYS A 307 4.48 13.04 31.31
CA LYS A 307 5.31 14.22 31.07
C LYS A 307 6.53 14.23 31.99
N LEU A 308 7.71 14.41 31.41
CA LEU A 308 8.99 14.61 32.10
C LEU A 308 9.77 15.78 31.48
N GLY A 309 10.76 16.30 32.19
CA GLY A 309 11.67 17.32 31.67
C GLY A 309 11.15 18.74 31.84
N LYS A 310 11.55 19.62 30.92
CA LYS A 310 11.34 21.08 31.02
C LYS A 310 9.97 21.47 30.48
N GLU A 311 9.04 21.77 31.39
CA GLU A 311 7.69 22.24 31.04
C GLU A 311 7.73 23.48 30.14
N GLY A 312 6.91 23.49 29.08
CA GLY A 312 6.84 24.59 28.12
C GLY A 312 8.00 24.65 27.11
N ALA A 313 8.98 23.74 27.20
CA ALA A 313 10.00 23.58 26.16
C ALA A 313 9.44 22.89 24.92
N GLU A 314 10.29 22.72 23.90
CA GLU A 314 9.93 21.95 22.71
C GLU A 314 9.58 20.51 23.09
N LYS A 315 8.47 20.02 22.53
CA LYS A 315 7.94 18.69 22.84
C LYS A 315 8.63 17.61 22.02
N LEU A 316 9.00 16.54 22.71
CA LEU A 316 9.34 15.25 22.11
C LEU A 316 8.32 14.21 22.56
N TYR A 317 7.75 13.47 21.61
CA TYR A 317 6.90 12.32 21.89
C TYR A 317 7.76 11.05 21.88
N ILE A 318 7.77 10.31 22.98
CA ILE A 318 8.62 9.13 23.15
C ILE A 318 7.72 7.90 23.29
N PHE A 319 7.66 7.09 22.24
CA PHE A 319 6.99 5.80 22.28
C PHE A 319 7.90 4.81 22.98
N SER A 320 7.43 4.30 24.12
CA SER A 320 8.25 3.49 25.02
C SER A 320 7.41 2.41 25.68
N SER A 321 8.08 1.41 26.24
CA SER A 321 7.43 0.37 27.03
C SER A 321 8.28 0.00 28.23
N THR A 322 7.63 -0.17 29.37
CA THR A 322 8.27 -0.56 30.63
C THR A 322 8.85 -1.98 30.60
N LYS A 323 8.48 -2.80 29.61
CA LYS A 323 9.01 -4.15 29.39
C LYS A 323 9.73 -4.33 28.06
N CYS A 324 10.06 -3.26 27.36
CA CYS A 324 11.00 -3.32 26.24
C CYS A 324 12.43 -3.11 26.76
N PRO A 325 13.35 -4.10 26.63
CA PRO A 325 14.72 -3.99 27.14
C PRO A 325 15.45 -2.74 26.63
N HIS A 326 15.33 -2.43 25.34
CA HIS A 326 15.96 -1.25 24.73
C HIS A 326 15.36 0.06 25.26
N CYS A 327 14.05 0.11 25.54
CA CYS A 327 13.43 1.28 26.15
C CYS A 327 13.96 1.52 27.57
N VAL A 328 14.04 0.46 28.37
CA VAL A 328 14.52 0.53 29.75
C VAL A 328 16.00 0.90 29.79
N GLU A 329 16.82 0.30 28.92
CA GLU A 329 18.25 0.62 28.79
C GLU A 329 18.47 2.07 28.36
N GLN A 330 17.76 2.52 27.32
CA GLN A 330 17.80 3.90 26.85
C GLN A 330 17.41 4.88 27.96
N PHE A 331 16.36 4.55 28.73
CA PHE A 331 15.91 5.38 29.85
C PHE A 331 16.92 5.40 31.01
N LYS A 332 17.55 4.27 31.31
CA LYS A 332 18.56 4.18 32.39
C LYS A 332 19.86 4.89 32.06
N ASN A 333 20.12 5.22 30.79
CA ASN A 333 21.23 6.06 30.41
C ASN A 333 21.01 7.50 30.91
N LYS A 334 21.47 7.79 32.13
CA LYS A 334 21.31 9.09 32.80
C LYS A 334 21.82 10.26 31.96
N LYS A 335 22.99 10.14 31.33
CA LYS A 335 23.53 11.20 30.48
C LYS A 335 22.55 11.58 29.36
N PHE A 336 21.94 10.57 28.74
CA PHE A 336 20.97 10.78 27.67
C PHE A 336 19.64 11.35 28.18
N ILE A 337 19.04 10.74 29.20
CA ILE A 337 17.75 11.19 29.73
C ILE A 337 17.84 12.57 30.41
N ASP A 338 18.90 12.85 31.16
CA ASP A 338 19.08 14.14 31.84
C ASP A 338 19.32 15.26 30.81
N TYR A 339 20.08 14.97 29.75
CA TYR A 339 20.22 15.89 28.61
C TYR A 339 18.87 16.23 28.00
N LEU A 340 18.07 15.21 27.67
CA LEU A 340 16.74 15.41 27.09
C LEU A 340 15.82 16.22 28.02
N LYS A 341 15.77 15.86 29.30
CA LYS A 341 14.96 16.56 30.31
C LYS A 341 15.36 18.02 30.49
N SER A 342 16.66 18.35 30.33
CA SER A 342 17.15 19.72 30.45
C SER A 342 16.71 20.63 29.30
N LYS A 343 16.45 20.05 28.12
CA LYS A 343 16.16 20.79 26.89
C LYS A 343 14.70 20.73 26.43
N TYR A 344 14.01 19.63 26.69
CA TYR A 344 12.74 19.30 26.06
C TYR A 344 11.64 18.94 27.07
N GLU A 345 10.39 19.10 26.66
CA GLU A 345 9.22 18.52 27.32
C GLU A 345 8.99 17.11 26.77
N LEU A 346 9.36 16.09 27.54
CA LEU A 346 9.26 14.69 27.14
C LEU A 346 7.85 14.18 27.40
N ASN A 347 7.16 13.76 26.35
CA ASN A 347 5.81 13.21 26.39
C ASN A 347 5.86 11.72 26.07
N PHE A 348 5.97 10.89 27.10
CA PHE A 348 6.01 9.44 26.93
C PHE A 348 4.63 8.90 26.56
N VAL A 349 4.57 8.14 25.46
CA VAL A 349 3.40 7.36 25.00
C VAL A 349 3.72 5.90 25.25
N LEU A 350 2.93 5.23 26.09
CA LEU A 350 3.22 3.85 26.48
C LEU A 350 2.65 2.84 25.48
N MET A 351 3.48 1.87 25.11
CA MET A 351 3.09 0.71 24.29
C MET A 351 3.29 -0.59 25.07
N ASN A 352 2.67 -1.68 24.60
CA ASN A 352 2.78 -3.01 25.19
C ASN A 352 3.81 -3.91 24.46
N THR A 353 4.93 -3.36 24.03
CA THR A 353 6.03 -4.12 23.38
C THR A 353 6.92 -4.84 24.40
N GLY A 354 7.69 -5.85 23.97
CA GLY A 354 8.60 -6.59 24.85
C GLY A 354 7.89 -7.75 25.53
N ASN A 355 7.55 -7.63 26.83
CA ASN A 355 6.58 -8.53 27.49
C ASN A 355 5.19 -7.87 27.48
N PRO A 356 4.30 -8.22 26.52
CA PRO A 356 3.09 -7.42 26.26
C PRO A 356 2.09 -7.45 27.40
N ASN A 357 1.93 -8.60 28.06
CA ASN A 357 1.00 -8.77 29.17
C ASN A 357 1.40 -7.90 30.36
N LEU A 358 2.68 -7.97 30.75
CA LEU A 358 3.16 -7.21 31.89
C LEU A 358 3.27 -5.71 31.58
N ALA A 359 3.66 -5.35 30.35
CA ALA A 359 3.67 -3.96 29.90
C ALA A 359 2.25 -3.36 29.90
N LEU A 360 1.25 -4.13 29.45
CA LEU A 360 -0.15 -3.70 29.47
C LEU A 360 -0.66 -3.50 30.90
N ALA A 361 -0.34 -4.40 31.82
CA ALA A 361 -0.74 -4.27 33.23
C ALA A 361 -0.12 -3.02 33.88
N GLU A 362 1.17 -2.75 33.62
CA GLU A 362 1.84 -1.55 34.14
C GLU A 362 1.35 -0.26 33.49
N LEU A 363 1.06 -0.28 32.18
CA LEU A 363 0.44 0.84 31.47
C LEU A 363 -0.87 1.25 32.12
N ILE A 364 -1.73 0.27 32.43
CA ILE A 364 -3.04 0.51 33.03
C ILE A 364 -2.89 1.00 34.46
N TYR A 365 -2.01 0.38 35.24
CA TYR A 365 -1.68 0.85 36.58
C TYR A 365 -1.26 2.32 36.54
N LEU A 366 -0.32 2.70 35.66
CA LEU A 366 0.12 4.08 35.50
C LEU A 366 -1.05 5.00 35.09
N HIS A 367 -1.88 4.58 34.14
CA HIS A 367 -3.04 5.37 33.72
C HIS A 367 -4.16 5.48 34.76
N SER A 368 -4.21 4.59 35.77
CA SER A 368 -5.12 4.72 36.92
C SER A 368 -4.70 5.79 37.93
N ILE A 369 -3.44 6.22 37.91
CA ILE A 369 -2.94 7.30 38.75
C ILE A 369 -3.42 8.62 38.13
N ASN A 370 -4.47 9.23 38.68
CA ASN A 370 -5.06 10.46 38.15
C ASN A 370 -4.13 11.69 38.26
N ASP A 371 -3.29 11.73 39.31
CA ASP A 371 -2.30 12.79 39.49
C ASP A 371 -1.12 12.58 38.52
N MET A 372 -1.00 13.48 37.54
CA MET A 372 0.03 13.39 36.50
C MET A 372 1.46 13.44 37.05
N LYS A 373 1.72 14.20 38.13
CA LYS A 373 3.05 14.28 38.73
C LYS A 373 3.40 12.99 39.46
N LYS A 374 2.45 12.42 40.22
CA LYS A 374 2.65 11.11 40.87
C LYS A 374 2.83 10.01 39.84
N ARG A 375 2.07 10.02 38.75
CA ARG A 375 2.21 9.07 37.63
C ARG A 375 3.60 9.14 37.02
N ALA A 376 4.13 10.34 36.81
CA ALA A 376 5.48 10.53 36.29
C ALA A 376 6.55 9.93 37.21
N VAL A 377 6.50 10.25 38.51
CA VAL A 377 7.42 9.68 39.52
C VAL A 377 7.35 8.15 39.54
N GLU A 378 6.15 7.59 39.49
CA GLU A 378 5.94 6.15 39.49
C GLU A 378 6.49 5.49 38.21
N PHE A 379 6.26 6.09 37.05
CA PHE A 379 6.83 5.63 35.78
C PHE A 379 8.36 5.63 35.80
N GLU A 380 8.99 6.70 36.29
CA GLU A 380 10.45 6.76 36.42
C GLU A 380 10.98 5.66 37.33
N ALA A 381 10.30 5.37 38.44
CA ALA A 381 10.69 4.30 39.35
C ALA A 381 10.62 2.92 38.66
N ILE A 382 9.54 2.64 37.91
CA ILE A 382 9.38 1.39 37.15
C ILE A 382 10.48 1.26 36.10
N MET A 383 10.74 2.31 35.31
CA MET A 383 11.80 2.32 34.30
C MET A 383 13.19 2.13 34.92
N ASN A 384 13.39 2.53 36.18
CA ASN A 384 14.62 2.28 36.93
C ASN A 384 14.67 0.90 37.62
N GLY A 385 13.61 0.08 37.52
CA GLY A 385 13.60 -1.31 37.99
C GLY A 385 12.70 -1.57 39.19
N LYS A 386 11.89 -0.60 39.64
CA LYS A 386 10.85 -0.86 40.65
C LYS A 386 9.88 -1.93 40.14
N ARG A 387 9.62 -2.94 40.96
CA ARG A 387 8.56 -3.93 40.72
C ARG A 387 7.26 -3.47 41.37
N ILE A 388 6.14 -3.83 40.77
CA ILE A 388 4.81 -3.60 41.32
C ILE A 388 4.24 -4.96 41.68
N ASP A 389 4.06 -5.21 42.97
CA ASP A 389 3.67 -6.52 43.48
C ASP A 389 2.17 -6.81 43.21
N ASN A 390 1.33 -5.77 43.19
CA ASN A 390 -0.13 -5.88 43.02
C ASN A 390 -0.59 -5.26 41.69
N LEU A 391 -0.08 -5.77 40.58
CA LEU A 391 -0.57 -5.37 39.26
C LEU A 391 -2.00 -5.89 39.03
N PRO A 392 -2.85 -5.12 38.33
CA PRO A 392 -4.17 -5.59 37.96
C PRO A 392 -4.07 -6.83 37.06
N LYS A 393 -4.87 -7.86 37.37
CA LYS A 393 -4.96 -9.07 36.54
C LYS A 393 -5.60 -8.72 35.20
N ILE A 394 -5.04 -9.25 34.10
CA ILE A 394 -5.48 -8.86 32.77
C ILE A 394 -6.96 -9.18 32.53
N GLU A 395 -7.46 -10.27 33.10
CA GLU A 395 -8.84 -10.70 32.96
C GLU A 395 -9.84 -9.74 33.64
N THR A 396 -9.37 -8.96 34.61
CA THR A 396 -10.18 -8.01 35.39
C THR A 396 -10.24 -6.61 34.78
N LEU A 397 -9.55 -6.41 33.65
CA LEU A 397 -9.42 -5.10 33.03
C LEU A 397 -10.64 -4.75 32.16
N ASP A 398 -10.97 -3.46 32.10
CA ASP A 398 -11.93 -2.94 31.13
C ASP A 398 -11.37 -3.05 29.70
N LYS A 399 -11.79 -4.10 29.01
CA LYS A 399 -11.41 -4.38 27.62
C LYS A 399 -11.77 -3.24 26.67
N ASN A 400 -12.85 -2.50 26.94
CA ASN A 400 -13.27 -1.40 26.06
C ASN A 400 -12.29 -0.23 26.15
N ALA A 401 -11.89 0.15 27.37
CA ALA A 401 -10.90 1.21 27.58
C ALA A 401 -9.53 0.85 26.99
N ILE A 402 -9.10 -0.41 27.12
CA ILE A 402 -7.85 -0.90 26.52
C ILE A 402 -7.93 -0.84 25.00
N ASN A 403 -8.97 -1.43 24.41
CA ASN A 403 -9.13 -1.46 22.97
C ASN A 403 -9.22 -0.05 22.39
N ALA A 404 -9.86 0.88 23.09
CA ALA A 404 -9.88 2.29 22.68
C ALA A 404 -8.48 2.92 22.70
N TYR A 405 -7.67 2.67 23.74
CA TYR A 405 -6.30 3.19 23.79
C TYR A 405 -5.40 2.53 22.74
N MET A 406 -5.44 1.22 22.60
CA MET A 406 -4.64 0.49 21.60
C MET A 406 -5.02 0.91 20.17
N LYS A 407 -6.30 1.15 19.91
CA LYS A 407 -6.74 1.72 18.62
C LYS A 407 -6.13 3.11 18.38
N LEU A 408 -6.04 3.96 19.39
CA LEU A 408 -5.36 5.26 19.27
C LEU A 408 -3.87 5.09 18.98
N ILE A 409 -3.20 4.12 19.60
CA ILE A 409 -1.80 3.77 19.31
C ILE A 409 -1.66 3.34 17.84
N ASP A 410 -2.51 2.43 17.37
CA ASP A 410 -2.49 1.96 15.98
C ASP A 410 -2.71 3.12 14.98
N GLU A 411 -3.59 4.07 15.32
CA GLU A 411 -3.83 5.28 14.54
C GLU A 411 -2.59 6.19 14.44
N THR A 412 -1.59 6.05 15.32
CA THR A 412 -0.33 6.83 15.25
C THR A 412 0.61 6.35 14.15
N TYR A 413 0.44 5.11 13.67
CA TYR A 413 1.36 4.37 12.77
C TYR A 413 2.76 4.10 13.33
N VAL A 414 2.98 4.32 14.64
CA VAL A 414 4.23 3.99 15.32
C VAL A 414 4.16 2.56 15.85
N ASN A 415 4.91 1.65 15.22
CA ASN A 415 4.77 0.21 15.43
C ASN A 415 5.93 -0.43 16.19
N SER A 416 6.83 0.37 16.77
CA SER A 416 8.02 -0.11 17.48
C SER A 416 8.38 0.80 18.65
N THR A 417 9.20 0.28 19.56
CA THR A 417 9.78 1.04 20.67
C THR A 417 11.25 0.65 20.89
N PRO A 418 12.10 1.58 21.37
CA PRO A 418 11.80 3.01 21.58
C PRO A 418 11.78 3.78 20.25
N VAL A 419 10.89 4.77 20.15
CA VAL A 419 10.86 5.73 19.03
C VAL A 419 10.69 7.14 19.59
N ILE A 420 11.54 8.07 19.16
CA ILE A 420 11.47 9.48 19.54
C ILE A 420 10.98 10.28 18.33
N ILE A 421 9.95 11.09 18.55
CA ILE A 421 9.27 11.86 17.51
C ILE A 421 9.24 13.33 17.93
N SER A 422 9.68 14.22 17.06
CA SER A 422 9.60 15.66 17.26
C SER A 422 8.16 16.19 17.16
N LYS A 423 7.93 17.44 17.57
CA LYS A 423 6.61 18.08 17.47
C LYS A 423 6.05 18.19 16.04
N ASP A 424 6.93 18.16 15.03
CA ASP A 424 6.59 18.17 13.60
C ASP A 424 6.47 16.76 12.99
N GLY A 425 6.57 15.70 13.79
CA GLY A 425 6.35 14.32 13.35
C GLY A 425 7.55 13.63 12.73
N LYS A 426 8.76 14.20 12.87
CA LYS A 426 9.99 13.55 12.40
C LYS A 426 10.46 12.52 13.41
N ILE A 427 10.76 11.32 12.92
CA ILE A 427 11.41 10.28 13.71
C ILE A 427 12.89 10.64 13.88
N ILE A 428 13.38 10.51 15.11
CA ILE A 428 14.77 10.83 15.46
C ILE A 428 15.50 9.50 15.71
N ASP A 429 16.23 9.05 14.70
CA ASP A 429 16.91 7.73 14.71
C ASP A 429 18.20 7.69 15.54
N SER A 430 18.70 8.83 16.04
CA SER A 430 19.92 8.86 16.84
C SER A 430 19.96 10.04 17.81
N PRO A 431 20.43 9.84 19.06
CA PRO A 431 20.77 10.92 19.99
C PRO A 431 21.72 11.97 19.42
N ASN A 432 22.59 11.60 18.47
CA ASN A 432 23.53 12.55 17.84
C ASN A 432 22.86 13.51 16.86
N LYS A 433 21.57 13.31 16.54
CA LYS A 433 20.75 14.21 15.71
C LYS A 433 19.90 15.18 16.56
N LEU A 434 20.10 15.23 17.89
CA LEU A 434 19.25 15.92 18.90
C LEU A 434 19.92 17.04 19.71
#